data_AF-A0A0D2H744-F1
#
_entry.id   AF-A0A0D2H744-F1
#
_cell.length_a   1.000
_cell.length_b   1.000
_cell.length_c   1.000
_cell.angle_alpha   90.00
_cell.angle_beta   90.00
_cell.angle_gamma   90.00
#
_symmetry.space_group_name_H-M   'P 1'
#
loop_
_entity.id
_entity.type
_entity.pdbx_description
1 polymer ?
#
loop_
_entity_poly.entity_id
_entity_poly.type
_entity_poly.pdbx_seq_one_letter_code
_entity_poly.pdbx_strand_id
1 'polypeptide(L)'
;MEKTDLDKAIELLQEALQQTPLDHPNRPSRLEDLGNGYGCRYHLNRDPVDLDLSIRASRLHALRTSYQYRSTQKGSLEGLSEAIRLYYASLNMASSGDPQRVPQLACLGAAYDTRFRAIGTIADVDAVVYLFKESADKTPPNHPELASRLQSLGKAYEGRYHSKGEDEDFKLAVQSQQRSLGNTAPPDHRGDLDFWNLLLCTETVLVGQRIGSIWKARPLRLCILGTKYASRYDVQTALRVLQDAISITKPDDPQSAFRLDLLGVTYKNRYRHTGSKEDLDMAIQRLQNSFDHTQSGA
;
A
#
# COMPACT_ATOMS: atom_id res chain seq x y z
N MET A 1 -20.69 -32.06 -25.80
CA MET A 1 -19.94 -31.07 -26.58
C MET A 1 -18.84 -31.83 -27.28
N GLU A 2 -18.87 -31.92 -28.61
CA GLU A 2 -17.72 -32.45 -29.34
C GLU A 2 -16.54 -31.48 -29.21
N LYS A 3 -15.32 -31.98 -29.29
CA LYS A 3 -14.08 -31.17 -29.23
C LYS A 3 -14.13 -30.00 -30.22
N THR A 4 -14.70 -30.24 -31.39
CA THR A 4 -14.92 -29.28 -32.48
C THR A 4 -15.85 -28.11 -32.08
N ASP A 5 -16.88 -28.37 -31.29
CA ASP A 5 -17.81 -27.32 -30.83
C ASP A 5 -17.14 -26.40 -29.81
N LEU A 6 -16.29 -26.98 -28.94
CA LEU A 6 -15.56 -26.23 -27.92
C LEU A 6 -14.47 -25.33 -28.55
N ASP A 7 -13.72 -25.84 -29.52
CA ASP A 7 -12.72 -25.06 -30.24
C ASP A 7 -13.38 -23.86 -30.96
N LYS A 8 -14.51 -24.09 -31.61
CA LYS A 8 -15.28 -23.03 -32.27
C LYS A 8 -15.87 -22.01 -31.28
N ALA A 9 -16.31 -22.46 -30.11
CA ALA A 9 -16.77 -21.56 -29.05
C ALA A 9 -15.63 -20.66 -28.54
N ILE A 10 -14.42 -21.21 -28.35
CA ILE A 10 -13.23 -20.45 -27.93
C ILE A 10 -12.85 -19.41 -29.00
N GLU A 11 -12.84 -19.77 -30.28
CA GLU A 11 -12.57 -18.84 -31.38
C GLU A 11 -13.56 -17.66 -31.38
N LEU A 12 -14.87 -17.96 -31.30
CA LEU A 12 -15.91 -16.92 -31.25
C LEU A 12 -15.76 -16.00 -30.02
N LEU A 13 -15.39 -16.56 -28.86
CA LEU A 13 -15.15 -15.76 -27.65
C LEU A 13 -13.91 -14.88 -27.78
N GLN A 14 -12.85 -15.35 -28.44
CA GLN A 14 -11.66 -14.54 -28.73
C GLN A 14 -12.00 -13.38 -29.68
N GLU A 15 -12.73 -13.64 -30.77
CA GLU A 15 -13.16 -12.61 -31.72
C GLU A 15 -14.07 -11.57 -31.05
N ALA A 16 -15.07 -12.03 -30.29
CA ALA A 16 -15.95 -11.15 -29.54
C ALA A 16 -15.16 -10.29 -28.56
N LEU A 17 -14.16 -10.86 -27.87
CA LEU A 17 -13.30 -10.11 -26.97
C LEU A 17 -12.44 -9.09 -27.74
N GLN A 18 -11.90 -9.41 -28.91
CA GLN A 18 -11.13 -8.43 -29.70
C GLN A 18 -11.98 -7.23 -30.12
N GLN A 19 -13.24 -7.45 -30.49
CA GLN A 19 -14.14 -6.38 -30.93
C GLN A 19 -14.75 -5.57 -29.78
N THR A 20 -14.60 -6.02 -28.53
CA THR A 20 -15.17 -5.33 -27.37
C THR A 20 -14.24 -4.21 -26.88
N PRO A 21 -14.68 -2.95 -26.78
CA PRO A 21 -13.85 -1.89 -26.18
C PRO A 21 -13.40 -2.20 -24.75
N LEU A 22 -12.25 -1.67 -24.32
CA LEU A 22 -11.66 -1.99 -23.01
C LEU A 22 -12.55 -1.58 -21.83
N ASP A 23 -13.33 -0.53 -21.99
CA ASP A 23 -14.25 0.07 -21.03
C ASP A 23 -15.68 -0.49 -21.11
N HIS A 24 -15.94 -1.40 -22.05
CA HIS A 24 -17.28 -1.95 -22.26
C HIS A 24 -17.74 -2.84 -21.08
N PRO A 25 -18.98 -2.67 -20.58
CA PRO A 25 -19.48 -3.35 -19.38
C PRO A 25 -19.56 -4.88 -19.49
N ASN A 26 -19.73 -5.44 -20.70
CA ASN A 26 -19.79 -6.89 -20.93
C ASN A 26 -18.42 -7.55 -21.16
N ARG A 27 -17.32 -6.76 -21.17
CA ARG A 27 -15.98 -7.30 -21.36
C ARG A 27 -15.51 -8.24 -20.24
N PRO A 28 -15.84 -8.01 -18.95
CA PRO A 28 -15.61 -8.96 -17.86
C PRO A 28 -16.21 -10.34 -18.11
N SER A 29 -17.50 -10.41 -18.46
CA SER A 29 -18.21 -11.68 -18.73
C SER A 29 -17.59 -12.45 -19.91
N ARG A 30 -17.19 -11.75 -20.97
CA ARG A 30 -16.49 -12.37 -22.11
C ARG A 30 -15.12 -12.97 -21.72
N LEU A 31 -14.42 -12.38 -20.75
CA LEU A 31 -13.19 -12.94 -20.20
C LEU A 31 -13.46 -14.18 -19.34
N GLU A 32 -14.56 -14.19 -18.59
CA GLU A 32 -15.00 -15.35 -17.82
C GLU A 32 -15.32 -16.54 -18.73
N ASP A 33 -16.15 -16.32 -19.73
CA ASP A 33 -16.56 -17.37 -20.68
C ASP A 33 -15.36 -17.93 -21.43
N LEU A 34 -14.42 -17.07 -21.84
CA LEU A 34 -13.18 -17.49 -22.49
C LEU A 34 -12.29 -18.31 -21.53
N GLY A 35 -12.18 -17.91 -20.27
CA GLY A 35 -11.44 -18.65 -19.25
C GLY A 35 -12.04 -20.03 -18.98
N ASN A 36 -13.37 -20.12 -18.92
CA ASN A 36 -14.10 -21.38 -18.76
C ASN A 36 -13.91 -22.29 -19.98
N GLY A 37 -13.95 -21.73 -21.20
CA GLY A 37 -13.68 -22.46 -22.45
C GLY A 37 -12.30 -23.14 -22.45
N TYR A 38 -11.26 -22.39 -22.10
CA TYR A 38 -9.91 -22.96 -21.96
C TYR A 38 -9.81 -23.99 -20.82
N GLY A 39 -10.46 -23.77 -19.68
CA GLY A 39 -10.49 -24.73 -18.58
C GLY A 39 -11.13 -26.07 -18.99
N CYS A 40 -12.25 -26.01 -19.70
CA CYS A 40 -12.90 -27.18 -20.29
C CYS A 40 -11.98 -27.90 -21.28
N ARG A 41 -11.27 -27.17 -22.14
CA ARG A 41 -10.36 -27.77 -23.13
C ARG A 41 -9.12 -28.41 -22.48
N TYR A 42 -8.60 -27.81 -21.41
CA TYR A 42 -7.58 -28.41 -20.57
C TYR A 42 -8.06 -29.71 -19.92
N HIS A 43 -9.28 -29.77 -19.40
CA HIS A 43 -9.81 -31.01 -18.82
C HIS A 43 -9.90 -32.16 -19.83
N LEU A 44 -10.16 -31.83 -21.11
CA LEU A 44 -10.23 -32.82 -22.19
C LEU A 44 -8.86 -33.26 -22.70
N ASN A 45 -7.94 -32.32 -22.92
CA ASN A 45 -6.67 -32.59 -23.61
C ASN A 45 -5.43 -32.61 -22.69
N ARG A 46 -5.56 -32.15 -21.45
CA ARG A 46 -4.47 -31.94 -20.48
C ARG A 46 -3.35 -31.02 -21.01
N ASP A 47 -3.68 -30.14 -21.95
CA ASP A 47 -2.72 -29.19 -22.51
C ASP A 47 -2.42 -28.06 -21.51
N PRO A 48 -1.16 -27.93 -21.03
CA PRO A 48 -0.79 -26.87 -20.08
C PRO A 48 -0.99 -25.45 -20.64
N VAL A 49 -1.00 -25.27 -21.97
CA VAL A 49 -1.27 -23.97 -22.60
C VAL A 49 -2.69 -23.50 -22.31
N ASP A 50 -3.66 -24.41 -22.38
CA ASP A 50 -5.07 -24.11 -22.08
C ASP A 50 -5.27 -23.78 -20.60
N LEU A 51 -4.58 -24.47 -19.70
CA LEU A 51 -4.61 -24.13 -18.28
C LEU A 51 -4.09 -22.71 -18.04
N ASP A 52 -2.96 -22.35 -18.66
CA ASP A 52 -2.37 -21.02 -18.52
C ASP A 52 -3.26 -19.92 -19.13
N LEU A 53 -3.90 -20.19 -20.27
CA LEU A 53 -4.87 -19.26 -20.88
C LEU A 53 -6.12 -19.07 -20.02
N SER A 54 -6.61 -20.15 -19.39
CA SER A 54 -7.73 -20.09 -18.43
C SER A 54 -7.38 -19.20 -17.23
N ILE A 55 -6.22 -19.44 -16.62
CA ILE A 55 -5.68 -18.65 -15.51
C ILE A 55 -5.54 -17.17 -15.89
N ARG A 56 -4.99 -16.87 -17.07
CA ARG A 56 -4.84 -15.49 -17.59
C ARG A 56 -6.18 -14.78 -17.78
N ALA A 57 -7.19 -15.48 -18.29
CA ALA A 57 -8.51 -14.91 -18.48
C ALA A 57 -9.20 -14.57 -17.13
N SER A 58 -9.14 -15.49 -16.14
CA SER A 58 -9.66 -15.23 -14.79
C SER A 58 -8.97 -14.06 -14.10
N ARG A 59 -7.64 -13.92 -14.26
CA ARG A 59 -6.86 -12.77 -13.76
C ARG A 59 -7.39 -11.46 -14.32
N LEU A 60 -7.54 -11.41 -15.64
CA LEU A 60 -7.93 -10.18 -16.32
C LEU A 60 -9.38 -9.78 -15.99
N HIS A 61 -10.26 -10.76 -15.81
CA HIS A 61 -11.61 -10.54 -15.30
C HIS A 61 -11.56 -9.94 -13.88
N ALA A 62 -10.88 -10.59 -12.93
CA ALA A 62 -10.81 -10.13 -11.55
C ALA A 62 -10.22 -8.71 -11.43
N LEU A 63 -9.21 -8.40 -12.24
CA LEU A 63 -8.60 -7.08 -12.30
C LEU A 63 -9.59 -6.02 -12.79
N ARG A 64 -10.30 -6.30 -13.89
CA ARG A 64 -11.33 -5.40 -14.42
C ARG A 64 -12.41 -5.12 -13.38
N THR A 65 -12.95 -6.16 -12.75
CA THR A 65 -14.05 -6.01 -11.79
C THR A 65 -13.61 -5.20 -10.56
N SER A 66 -12.37 -5.39 -10.09
CA SER A 66 -11.79 -4.57 -9.02
C SER A 66 -11.59 -3.10 -9.42
N TYR A 67 -11.08 -2.83 -10.63
CA TYR A 67 -10.93 -1.45 -11.11
C TYR A 67 -12.26 -0.75 -11.34
N GLN A 68 -13.27 -1.45 -11.87
CA GLN A 68 -14.60 -0.91 -12.08
C GLN A 68 -15.28 -0.52 -10.76
N TYR A 69 -15.07 -1.30 -9.70
CA TYR A 69 -15.50 -0.93 -8.35
C TYR A 69 -14.83 0.37 -7.88
N ARG A 70 -13.50 0.46 -8.03
CA ARG A 70 -12.72 1.63 -7.59
C ARG A 70 -13.06 2.91 -8.36
N SER A 71 -13.26 2.83 -9.68
CA SER A 71 -13.51 4.01 -10.51
C SER A 71 -14.89 4.63 -10.27
N THR A 72 -15.89 3.80 -9.94
CA THR A 72 -17.26 4.26 -9.79
C THR A 72 -17.60 4.66 -8.35
N GLN A 73 -16.84 4.19 -7.35
CA GLN A 73 -17.18 4.30 -5.91
C GLN A 73 -18.62 3.82 -5.58
N LYS A 74 -19.25 3.13 -6.54
CA LYS A 74 -20.64 2.67 -6.58
C LYS A 74 -20.73 1.27 -7.20
N GLY A 75 -19.62 0.55 -7.31
CA GLY A 75 -19.64 -0.84 -7.73
C GLY A 75 -20.36 -1.71 -6.69
N SER A 76 -21.06 -2.75 -7.13
CA SER A 76 -21.66 -3.72 -6.21
C SER A 76 -20.54 -4.41 -5.41
N LEU A 77 -20.71 -4.52 -4.09
CA LEU A 77 -19.87 -5.34 -3.22
C LEU A 77 -19.81 -6.81 -3.69
N GLU A 78 -20.83 -7.26 -4.42
CA GLU A 78 -20.86 -8.58 -5.05
C GLU A 78 -19.79 -8.69 -6.12
N GLY A 79 -19.61 -7.67 -6.97
CA GLY A 79 -18.56 -7.65 -7.98
C GLY A 79 -17.16 -7.71 -7.36
N LEU A 80 -16.95 -7.01 -6.25
CA LEU A 80 -15.67 -7.08 -5.53
C LEU A 80 -15.44 -8.46 -4.88
N SER A 81 -16.49 -9.06 -4.32
CA SER A 81 -16.41 -10.42 -3.76
C SER A 81 -16.17 -11.46 -4.83
N GLU A 82 -16.74 -11.27 -6.02
CA GLU A 82 -16.51 -12.10 -7.20
C GLU A 82 -15.07 -11.97 -7.71
N ALA A 83 -14.52 -10.75 -7.76
CA ALA A 83 -13.12 -10.53 -8.09
C ALA A 83 -12.18 -11.29 -7.14
N ILE A 84 -12.47 -11.24 -5.83
CA ILE A 84 -11.71 -12.00 -4.81
C ILE A 84 -11.79 -13.50 -5.09
N ARG A 85 -12.99 -14.04 -5.36
CA ARG A 85 -13.21 -15.47 -5.69
C ARG A 85 -12.39 -15.89 -6.91
N LEU A 86 -12.39 -15.08 -7.97
CA LEU A 86 -11.66 -15.37 -9.21
C LEU A 86 -10.14 -15.34 -9.03
N TYR A 87 -9.61 -14.41 -8.22
CA TYR A 87 -8.20 -14.40 -7.87
C TYR A 87 -7.79 -15.67 -7.10
N TYR A 88 -8.60 -16.13 -6.14
CA TYR A 88 -8.34 -17.39 -5.44
C TYR A 88 -8.38 -18.59 -6.37
N ALA A 89 -9.41 -18.69 -7.22
CA ALA A 89 -9.52 -19.78 -8.18
C ALA A 89 -8.29 -19.84 -9.09
N SER A 90 -7.87 -18.68 -9.59
CA SER A 90 -6.69 -18.55 -10.44
C SER A 90 -5.39 -18.96 -9.71
N LEU A 91 -5.23 -18.59 -8.43
CA LEU A 91 -4.07 -18.98 -7.61
C LEU A 91 -4.04 -20.47 -7.25
N ASN A 92 -5.20 -21.12 -7.15
CA ASN A 92 -5.31 -22.57 -6.91
C ASN A 92 -5.02 -23.39 -8.17
N MET A 93 -5.30 -22.84 -9.34
CA MET A 93 -4.99 -23.47 -10.63
C MET A 93 -3.52 -23.27 -11.05
N ALA A 94 -2.91 -22.15 -10.66
CA ALA A 94 -1.52 -21.85 -10.95
C ALA A 94 -0.56 -22.70 -10.10
N SER A 95 0.52 -23.21 -10.73
CA SER A 95 1.59 -23.89 -10.01
C SER A 95 2.28 -22.96 -9.01
N SER A 96 2.89 -23.52 -7.96
CA SER A 96 3.61 -22.73 -6.95
C SER A 96 4.80 -21.95 -7.53
N GLY A 97 5.35 -22.39 -8.67
CA GLY A 97 6.46 -21.75 -9.38
C GLY A 97 6.04 -20.76 -10.48
N ASP A 98 4.74 -20.48 -10.65
CA ASP A 98 4.26 -19.53 -11.65
C ASP A 98 4.80 -18.11 -11.35
N PRO A 99 5.58 -17.48 -12.26
CA PRO A 99 6.07 -16.11 -12.09
C PRO A 99 4.99 -15.07 -11.81
N GLN A 100 3.76 -15.33 -12.26
CA GLN A 100 2.61 -14.45 -12.06
C GLN A 100 1.92 -14.64 -10.70
N ARG A 101 2.29 -15.67 -9.93
CA ARG A 101 1.71 -15.93 -8.61
C ARG A 101 1.94 -14.76 -7.65
N VAL A 102 3.15 -14.18 -7.65
CA VAL A 102 3.50 -13.08 -6.73
C VAL A 102 2.74 -11.78 -7.04
N PRO A 103 2.65 -11.32 -8.31
CA PRO A 103 1.74 -10.23 -8.69
C PRO A 103 0.27 -10.49 -8.33
N GLN A 104 -0.23 -11.71 -8.53
CA GLN A 104 -1.60 -12.06 -8.18
C GLN A 104 -1.91 -11.94 -6.69
N LEU A 105 -1.00 -12.36 -5.82
CA LEU A 105 -1.16 -12.19 -4.37
C LEU A 105 -1.32 -10.71 -4.01
N ALA A 106 -0.55 -9.82 -4.66
CA ALA A 106 -0.69 -8.38 -4.47
C ALA A 106 -2.04 -7.84 -5.00
N CYS A 107 -2.51 -8.31 -6.15
CA CYS A 107 -3.82 -7.93 -6.68
C CYS A 107 -4.98 -8.42 -5.79
N LEU A 108 -4.89 -9.63 -5.26
CA LEU A 108 -5.85 -10.17 -4.30
C LEU A 108 -5.85 -9.35 -3.01
N GLY A 109 -4.67 -9.01 -2.47
CA GLY A 109 -4.53 -8.13 -1.31
C GLY A 109 -5.16 -6.75 -1.54
N ALA A 110 -4.98 -6.19 -2.74
CA ALA A 110 -5.60 -4.93 -3.13
C ALA A 110 -7.14 -5.00 -3.22
N ALA A 111 -7.70 -6.14 -3.66
CA ALA A 111 -9.14 -6.36 -3.68
C ALA A 111 -9.71 -6.45 -2.26
N TYR A 112 -9.04 -7.17 -1.36
CA TYR A 112 -9.40 -7.22 0.07
C TYR A 112 -9.28 -5.85 0.76
N ASP A 113 -8.24 -5.05 0.47
CA ASP A 113 -8.10 -3.69 1.05
C ASP A 113 -9.24 -2.78 0.59
N THR A 114 -9.65 -2.92 -0.67
CA THR A 114 -10.79 -2.18 -1.21
C THR A 114 -12.08 -2.57 -0.49
N ARG A 115 -12.27 -3.87 -0.21
CA ARG A 115 -13.46 -4.36 0.48
C ARG A 115 -13.45 -3.93 1.94
N PHE A 116 -12.32 -4.08 2.63
CA PHE A 116 -12.12 -3.62 4.00
C PHE A 116 -12.44 -2.12 4.14
N ARG A 117 -12.00 -1.26 3.23
CA ARG A 117 -12.33 0.17 3.27
C ARG A 117 -13.81 0.47 3.06
N ALA A 118 -14.53 -0.40 2.37
CA ALA A 118 -15.95 -0.23 2.10
C ALA A 118 -16.85 -0.72 3.25
N ILE A 119 -16.52 -1.87 3.85
CA ILE A 119 -17.38 -2.54 4.85
C ILE A 119 -16.75 -2.71 6.24
N GLY A 120 -15.44 -2.47 6.39
CA GLY A 120 -14.73 -2.47 7.68
C GLY A 120 -14.52 -3.84 8.31
N THR A 121 -14.65 -4.95 7.56
CA THR A 121 -14.57 -6.30 8.13
C THR A 121 -13.15 -6.65 8.59
N ILE A 122 -12.99 -7.00 9.86
CA ILE A 122 -11.68 -7.34 10.47
C ILE A 122 -11.00 -8.54 9.75
N ALA A 123 -11.78 -9.53 9.32
CA ALA A 123 -11.22 -10.66 8.58
C ALA A 123 -10.56 -10.24 7.25
N ASP A 124 -11.06 -9.17 6.62
CA ASP A 124 -10.46 -8.64 5.40
C ASP A 124 -9.11 -8.01 5.69
N VAL A 125 -8.97 -7.22 6.76
CA VAL A 125 -7.67 -6.59 7.07
C VAL A 125 -6.58 -7.60 7.42
N ASP A 126 -6.93 -8.71 8.07
CA ASP A 126 -6.01 -9.82 8.30
C ASP A 126 -5.59 -10.48 6.98
N ALA A 127 -6.52 -10.68 6.04
CA ALA A 127 -6.23 -11.20 4.72
C ALA A 127 -5.31 -10.25 3.92
N VAL A 128 -5.53 -8.93 3.99
CA VAL A 128 -4.67 -7.93 3.34
C VAL A 128 -3.23 -8.04 3.83
N VAL A 129 -3.02 -8.09 5.15
CA VAL A 129 -1.70 -8.22 5.76
C VAL A 129 -1.02 -9.51 5.31
N TYR A 130 -1.73 -10.63 5.37
CA TYR A 130 -1.21 -11.93 4.95
C TYR A 130 -0.76 -11.91 3.48
N LEU A 131 -1.62 -11.43 2.57
CA LEU A 131 -1.37 -11.47 1.13
C LEU A 131 -0.22 -10.56 0.70
N PHE A 132 -0.15 -9.33 1.23
CA PHE A 132 0.98 -8.44 0.92
C PHE A 132 2.27 -8.91 1.55
N LYS A 133 2.23 -9.54 2.72
CA LYS A 133 3.41 -10.16 3.34
C LYS A 133 3.93 -11.31 2.48
N GLU A 134 3.05 -12.24 2.09
CA GLU A 134 3.42 -13.37 1.23
C GLU A 134 3.99 -12.89 -0.11
N SER A 135 3.40 -11.83 -0.70
CA SER A 135 3.90 -11.23 -1.94
C SER A 135 5.28 -10.60 -1.75
N ALA A 136 5.51 -9.86 -0.66
CA ALA A 136 6.79 -9.22 -0.37
C ALA A 136 7.89 -10.26 -0.08
N ASP A 137 7.59 -11.28 0.73
CA ASP A 137 8.55 -12.32 1.14
C ASP A 137 9.00 -13.18 -0.05
N LYS A 138 8.13 -13.40 -1.05
CA LYS A 138 8.44 -14.14 -2.28
C LYS A 138 9.09 -13.27 -3.36
N THR A 139 9.22 -11.97 -3.14
CA THR A 139 9.85 -11.07 -4.11
C THR A 139 11.35 -10.97 -3.84
N PRO A 140 12.22 -11.21 -4.84
CA PRO A 140 13.66 -11.08 -4.66
C PRO A 140 14.08 -9.66 -4.18
N PRO A 141 15.12 -9.53 -3.34
CA PRO A 141 15.56 -8.24 -2.80
C PRO A 141 15.83 -7.15 -3.85
N ASN A 142 16.32 -7.51 -5.02
CA ASN A 142 16.66 -6.54 -6.08
C ASN A 142 15.52 -6.34 -7.10
N HIS A 143 14.33 -6.86 -6.85
CA HIS A 143 13.22 -6.77 -7.78
C HIS A 143 12.58 -5.36 -7.73
N PRO A 144 12.32 -4.72 -8.89
CA PRO A 144 11.82 -3.34 -8.94
C PRO A 144 10.48 -3.14 -8.21
N GLU A 145 9.63 -4.18 -8.17
CA GLU A 145 8.33 -4.12 -7.51
C GLU A 145 8.37 -4.39 -5.99
N LEU A 146 9.51 -4.79 -5.41
CA LEU A 146 9.61 -5.10 -3.98
C LEU A 146 9.23 -3.90 -3.11
N ALA A 147 9.72 -2.71 -3.48
CA ALA A 147 9.38 -1.47 -2.78
C ALA A 147 7.87 -1.22 -2.76
N SER A 148 7.19 -1.33 -3.92
CA SER A 148 5.74 -1.15 -4.00
C SER A 148 4.96 -2.15 -3.14
N ARG A 149 5.41 -3.41 -3.11
CA ARG A 149 4.82 -4.46 -2.27
C ARG A 149 5.00 -4.18 -0.78
N LEU A 150 6.20 -3.77 -0.37
CA LEU A 150 6.51 -3.39 1.01
C LEU A 150 5.73 -2.15 1.46
N GLN A 151 5.54 -1.17 0.57
CA GLN A 151 4.66 -0.02 0.86
C GLN A 151 3.20 -0.47 1.05
N SER A 152 2.73 -1.42 0.25
CA SER A 152 1.37 -1.95 0.37
C SER A 152 1.19 -2.73 1.67
N LEU A 153 2.21 -3.50 2.09
CA LEU A 153 2.27 -4.17 3.38
C LEU A 153 2.26 -3.18 4.55
N GLY A 154 3.03 -2.09 4.47
CA GLY A 154 3.02 -1.03 5.49
C GLY A 154 1.62 -0.43 5.69
N LYS A 155 0.91 -0.13 4.59
CA LYS A 155 -0.48 0.35 4.63
C LYS A 155 -1.45 -0.67 5.22
N ALA A 156 -1.21 -1.96 4.99
CA ALA A 156 -2.04 -3.03 5.55
C ALA A 156 -1.92 -3.10 7.08
N TYR A 157 -0.67 -3.06 7.58
CA TYR A 157 -0.39 -3.01 9.02
C TYR A 157 -0.97 -1.74 9.66
N GLU A 158 -0.86 -0.58 9.00
CA GLU A 158 -1.56 0.63 9.47
C GLU A 158 -3.07 0.38 9.55
N GLY A 159 -3.69 -0.16 8.50
CA GLY A 159 -5.12 -0.46 8.50
C GLY A 159 -5.52 -1.35 9.67
N ARG A 160 -4.74 -2.40 9.94
CA ARG A 160 -4.99 -3.33 11.05
C ARG A 160 -4.81 -2.68 12.42
N TYR A 161 -3.78 -1.84 12.58
CA TYR A 161 -3.58 -1.03 13.79
C TYR A 161 -4.80 -0.15 14.11
N HIS A 162 -5.39 0.50 13.10
CA HIS A 162 -6.59 1.33 13.33
C HIS A 162 -7.81 0.52 13.74
N SER A 163 -7.92 -0.73 13.27
CA SER A 163 -9.04 -1.61 13.61
C SER A 163 -8.89 -2.31 14.94
N LYS A 164 -7.68 -2.77 15.30
CA LYS A 164 -7.43 -3.62 16.47
C LYS A 164 -6.68 -2.92 17.61
N GLY A 165 -5.94 -1.84 17.31
CA GLY A 165 -5.13 -1.11 18.29
C GLY A 165 -3.87 -1.84 18.74
N GLU A 166 -3.39 -2.83 17.98
CA GLU A 166 -2.22 -3.63 18.34
C GLU A 166 -0.91 -2.88 18.01
N ASP A 167 -0.15 -2.45 19.02
CA ASP A 167 1.09 -1.69 18.83
C ASP A 167 2.16 -2.42 18.01
N GLU A 168 2.12 -3.75 17.95
CA GLU A 168 3.05 -4.54 17.14
C GLU A 168 2.82 -4.32 15.64
N ASP A 169 1.56 -4.19 15.20
CA ASP A 169 1.25 -3.83 13.81
C ASP A 169 1.81 -2.47 13.43
N PHE A 170 1.77 -1.54 14.37
CA PHE A 170 2.33 -0.23 14.13
C PHE A 170 3.84 -0.30 13.88
N LYS A 171 4.59 -1.08 14.67
CA LYS A 171 6.04 -1.30 14.43
C LYS A 171 6.29 -1.95 13.07
N LEU A 172 5.50 -2.97 12.72
CA LEU A 172 5.64 -3.68 11.44
C LEU A 172 5.31 -2.77 10.24
N ALA A 173 4.40 -1.81 10.39
CA ALA A 173 4.13 -0.79 9.37
C ALA A 173 5.38 0.08 9.11
N VAL A 174 6.01 0.59 10.17
CA VAL A 174 7.23 1.41 10.09
C VAL A 174 8.37 0.63 9.44
N GLN A 175 8.60 -0.61 9.88
CA GLN A 175 9.66 -1.47 9.32
C GLN A 175 9.43 -1.74 7.83
N SER A 176 8.19 -2.00 7.42
CA SER A 176 7.86 -2.23 6.01
C SER A 176 8.12 -0.99 5.15
N GLN A 177 7.79 0.19 5.68
CA GLN A 177 8.07 1.47 5.03
C GLN A 177 9.58 1.73 4.88
N GLN A 178 10.37 1.48 5.93
CA GLN A 178 11.84 1.60 5.90
C GLN A 178 12.47 0.66 4.88
N ARG A 179 12.05 -0.61 4.87
CA ARG A 179 12.52 -1.60 3.88
C ARG A 179 12.14 -1.23 2.45
N SER A 180 10.97 -0.64 2.23
CA SER A 180 10.56 -0.16 0.91
C SER A 180 11.54 0.88 0.38
N LEU A 181 11.91 1.83 1.23
CA LEU A 181 12.78 2.95 0.87
C LEU A 181 14.23 2.51 0.63
N GLY A 182 14.75 1.62 1.48
CA GLY A 182 16.06 1.01 1.25
C GLY A 182 16.15 0.22 -0.06
N ASN A 183 15.03 -0.20 -0.65
CA ASN A 183 15.02 -0.87 -1.96
C ASN A 183 14.92 0.09 -3.14
N THR A 184 14.41 1.30 -2.95
CA THR A 184 14.41 2.37 -3.98
C THR A 184 15.72 3.16 -4.02
N ALA A 185 16.59 2.92 -3.05
CA ALA A 185 17.91 3.53 -2.90
C ALA A 185 18.93 3.14 -3.99
N PRO A 186 19.82 4.06 -4.40
CA PRO A 186 21.08 3.70 -5.04
C PRO A 186 21.85 2.68 -4.18
N PRO A 187 22.61 1.75 -4.79
CA PRO A 187 23.36 0.71 -4.06
C PRO A 187 24.19 1.23 -2.89
N ASP A 188 24.76 2.42 -3.06
CA ASP A 188 25.71 3.06 -2.15
C ASP A 188 25.06 3.57 -0.85
N HIS A 189 23.72 3.66 -0.82
CA HIS A 189 22.95 4.19 0.31
C HIS A 189 21.95 3.18 0.91
N ARG A 190 21.93 1.92 0.46
CA ARG A 190 20.98 0.89 0.96
C ARG A 190 21.15 0.53 2.45
N GLY A 191 22.36 0.69 2.99
CA GLY A 191 22.69 0.35 4.38
C GLY A 191 22.46 1.48 5.39
N ASP A 192 22.19 2.69 4.91
CA ASP A 192 22.23 3.89 5.73
C ASP A 192 20.81 4.27 6.19
N LEU A 193 20.32 3.56 7.22
CA LEU A 193 18.97 3.76 7.78
C LEU A 193 18.73 5.24 8.17
N ASP A 194 19.78 5.93 8.60
CA ASP A 194 19.77 7.34 8.97
C ASP A 194 19.58 8.27 7.76
N PHE A 195 20.17 7.94 6.61
CA PHE A 195 19.95 8.66 5.34
C PHE A 195 18.50 8.51 4.85
N TRP A 196 17.88 7.34 5.01
CA TRP A 196 16.47 7.14 4.62
C TRP A 196 15.48 7.77 5.59
N ASN A 197 15.80 7.80 6.89
CA ASN A 197 15.04 8.59 7.87
C ASN A 197 15.12 10.10 7.56
N LEU A 198 16.28 10.58 7.10
CA LEU A 198 16.51 11.95 6.61
C LEU A 198 15.78 12.21 5.29
N LEU A 199 15.76 11.26 4.35
CA LEU A 199 15.04 11.37 3.07
C LEU A 199 13.51 11.36 3.27
N LEU A 200 13.00 10.55 4.20
CA LEU A 200 11.59 10.50 4.59
C LEU A 200 11.09 11.87 5.13
N CYS A 201 12.01 12.66 5.70
CA CYS A 201 11.73 13.99 6.24
C CYS A 201 11.99 15.13 5.23
N THR A 202 12.70 14.87 4.13
CA THR A 202 13.08 15.88 3.12
C THR A 202 12.31 15.73 1.80
N GLU A 203 11.95 14.52 1.34
CA GLU A 203 11.04 14.33 0.18
C GLU A 203 9.64 14.92 0.41
N THR A 204 9.27 15.13 1.67
CA THR A 204 8.09 15.90 2.10
C THR A 204 8.05 17.35 1.61
N VAL A 205 9.21 17.95 1.27
CA VAL A 205 9.28 19.37 0.92
C VAL A 205 9.16 19.61 -0.59
N LEU A 206 9.60 18.68 -1.44
CA LEU A 206 9.65 18.89 -2.90
C LEU A 206 8.47 18.26 -3.66
N VAL A 207 7.89 17.15 -3.21
CA VAL A 207 6.78 16.48 -3.93
C VAL A 207 5.40 17.01 -3.50
N GLY A 208 5.30 17.60 -2.30
CA GLY A 208 4.06 18.16 -1.75
C GLY A 208 3.49 19.36 -2.52
N GLN A 209 4.27 19.98 -3.41
CA GLN A 209 3.81 21.08 -4.28
C GLN A 209 3.19 20.59 -5.60
N ARG A 210 3.27 19.31 -5.96
CA ARG A 210 2.86 18.83 -7.30
C ARG A 210 1.67 17.88 -7.35
N ILE A 211 1.27 17.22 -6.25
CA ILE A 211 0.14 16.28 -6.28
C ILE A 211 -0.72 16.42 -5.00
N GLY A 212 -2.00 16.73 -5.21
CA GLY A 212 -2.96 17.07 -4.16
C GLY A 212 -3.27 15.95 -3.15
N SER A 213 -3.56 16.44 -1.94
CA SER A 213 -4.40 15.89 -0.85
C SER A 213 -4.11 14.51 -0.21
N ILE A 214 -3.45 13.55 -0.84
CA ILE A 214 -3.32 12.17 -0.25
C ILE A 214 -1.96 11.90 0.43
N TRP A 215 -0.93 12.69 0.15
CA TRP A 215 0.43 12.51 0.69
C TRP A 215 0.80 13.45 1.85
N LYS A 216 -0.02 14.47 2.11
CA LYS A 216 0.26 15.49 3.15
C LYS A 216 0.21 14.94 4.60
N ALA A 217 -0.51 13.85 4.84
CA ALA A 217 -0.76 13.32 6.19
C ALA A 217 0.10 12.11 6.58
N ARG A 218 0.75 11.42 5.63
CA ARG A 218 1.43 10.13 5.87
C ARG A 218 2.84 10.22 6.48
N PRO A 219 3.73 11.11 6.02
CA PRO A 219 5.10 11.20 6.52
C PRO A 219 5.17 11.78 7.94
N LEU A 220 4.31 12.77 8.20
CA LEU A 220 4.10 13.43 9.50
C LEU A 220 3.60 12.45 10.57
N ARG A 221 2.75 11.50 10.16
CA ARG A 221 2.23 10.42 11.01
C ARG A 221 3.35 9.54 11.56
N LEU A 222 4.36 9.25 10.75
CA LEU A 222 5.48 8.38 11.13
C LEU A 222 6.43 9.08 12.11
N CYS A 223 6.67 10.39 11.99
CA CYS A 223 7.37 11.16 13.02
C CYS A 223 6.57 11.25 14.33
N ILE A 224 5.26 11.49 14.26
CA ILE A 224 4.37 11.53 15.44
C ILE A 224 4.28 10.16 16.13
N LEU A 225 4.25 9.07 15.36
CA LEU A 225 4.13 7.73 15.91
C LEU A 225 5.48 7.18 16.39
N GLY A 226 6.58 7.52 15.72
CA GLY A 226 7.94 7.27 16.21
C GLY A 226 8.10 7.86 17.60
N THR A 227 7.75 9.13 17.79
CA THR A 227 7.88 9.81 19.10
C THR A 227 6.90 9.34 20.17
N LYS A 228 5.81 8.64 19.81
CA LYS A 228 4.82 8.10 20.77
C LYS A 228 5.18 6.69 21.28
N TYR A 229 5.93 5.90 20.50
CA TYR A 229 6.25 4.49 20.80
C TYR A 229 7.76 4.16 20.79
N ALA A 230 8.60 5.18 20.65
CA ALA A 230 10.05 5.11 20.56
C ALA A 230 10.79 4.77 21.86
N SER A 231 11.90 4.05 21.71
CA SER A 231 12.96 3.98 22.72
C SER A 231 13.64 5.35 22.89
N ARG A 232 14.40 5.56 23.98
CA ARG A 232 15.15 6.81 24.24
C ARG A 232 16.01 7.27 23.04
N TYR A 233 16.50 6.34 22.23
CA TYR A 233 17.34 6.62 21.07
C TYR A 233 16.54 7.22 19.90
N ASP A 234 15.34 6.72 19.63
CA ASP A 234 14.53 7.16 18.48
C ASP A 234 13.96 8.58 18.69
N VAL A 235 13.65 8.96 19.93
CA VAL A 235 13.21 10.33 20.27
C VAL A 235 14.31 11.35 20.02
N GLN A 236 15.57 10.99 20.24
CA GLN A 236 16.71 11.89 20.05
C GLN A 236 16.99 12.13 18.56
N THR A 237 16.84 11.09 17.73
CA THR A 237 16.92 11.21 16.27
C THR A 237 15.77 12.07 15.74
N ALA A 238 14.53 11.86 16.21
CA ALA A 238 13.38 12.66 15.82
C ALA A 238 13.55 14.16 16.15
N LEU A 239 14.12 14.48 17.32
CA LEU A 239 14.41 15.86 17.70
C LEU A 239 15.42 16.52 16.76
N ARG A 240 16.52 15.82 16.42
CA ARG A 240 17.54 16.33 15.50
C ARG A 240 16.94 16.66 14.14
N VAL A 241 16.16 15.73 13.60
CA VAL A 241 15.53 15.89 12.29
C VAL A 241 14.52 17.04 12.27
N LEU A 242 13.72 17.22 13.32
CA LEU A 242 12.79 18.33 13.43
C LEU A 242 13.52 19.68 13.58
N GLN A 243 14.63 19.72 14.30
CA GLN A 243 15.49 20.91 14.42
C GLN A 243 16.11 21.29 13.07
N ASP A 244 16.65 20.30 12.35
CA ASP A 244 17.24 20.51 11.01
C ASP A 244 16.16 20.98 10.03
N ALA A 245 14.98 20.37 10.06
CA ALA A 245 13.85 20.80 9.23
C ALA A 245 13.45 22.25 9.52
N ILE A 246 13.35 22.66 10.79
CA ILE A 246 13.04 24.04 11.16
C ILE A 246 14.13 25.00 10.68
N SER A 247 15.42 24.62 10.77
CA SER A 247 16.53 25.48 10.35
C SER A 247 16.50 25.86 8.87
N ILE A 248 15.92 25.00 8.02
CA ILE A 248 15.76 25.24 6.59
C ILE A 248 14.36 25.74 6.20
N THR A 249 13.44 25.85 7.16
CA THR A 249 12.07 26.34 6.94
C THR A 249 12.06 27.86 6.98
N LYS A 250 11.47 28.51 5.96
CA LYS A 250 11.26 29.95 6.00
C LYS A 250 10.15 30.30 7.00
N PRO A 251 10.24 31.41 7.75
CA PRO A 251 9.22 31.81 8.74
C PRO A 251 7.80 31.83 8.17
N ASP A 252 7.65 32.25 6.91
CA ASP A 252 6.36 32.39 6.22
C ASP A 252 5.84 31.07 5.60
N ASP A 253 6.51 29.94 5.82
CA ASP A 253 6.03 28.63 5.37
C ASP A 253 4.74 28.26 6.14
N PRO A 254 3.63 27.93 5.46
CA PRO A 254 2.39 27.50 6.10
C PRO A 254 2.55 26.30 7.06
N GLN A 255 3.66 25.56 6.95
CA GLN A 255 3.98 24.42 7.80
C GLN A 255 4.90 24.78 8.98
N SER A 256 5.35 26.03 9.11
CA SER A 256 6.27 26.48 10.17
C SER A 256 5.67 26.28 11.56
N ALA A 257 4.46 26.80 11.80
CA ALA A 257 3.73 26.61 13.06
C ALA A 257 3.53 25.12 13.37
N PHE A 258 3.10 24.33 12.38
CA PHE A 258 2.91 22.90 12.55
C PHE A 258 4.21 22.17 12.97
N ARG A 259 5.35 22.51 12.36
CA ARG A 259 6.66 21.91 12.69
C ARG A 259 7.12 22.26 14.11
N LEU A 260 6.86 23.50 14.55
CA LEU A 260 7.10 23.94 15.92
C LEU A 260 6.23 23.16 16.93
N ASP A 261 4.96 22.96 16.61
CA ASP A 261 4.03 22.13 17.40
C ASP A 261 4.56 20.70 17.56
N LEU A 262 5.00 20.10 16.46
CA LEU A 262 5.51 18.74 16.44
C LEU A 262 6.82 18.60 17.23
N LEU A 263 7.72 19.59 17.14
CA LEU A 263 8.93 19.64 17.95
C LEU A 263 8.58 19.74 19.44
N GLY A 264 7.59 20.56 19.81
CA GLY A 264 7.12 20.70 21.18
C GLY A 264 6.54 19.40 21.77
N VAL A 265 5.71 18.69 20.99
CA VAL A 265 5.18 17.37 21.39
C VAL A 265 6.30 16.34 21.56
N THR A 266 7.32 16.38 20.72
CA THR A 266 8.45 15.45 20.78
C THR A 266 9.29 15.66 22.05
N TYR A 267 9.58 16.92 22.39
CA TYR A 267 10.23 17.26 23.66
C TYR A 267 9.40 16.82 24.88
N LYS A 268 8.08 17.02 24.86
CA LYS A 268 7.18 16.55 25.92
C LYS A 268 7.23 15.02 26.08
N ASN A 269 7.32 14.28 24.97
CA ASN A 269 7.46 12.82 25.03
C ASN A 269 8.83 12.43 25.58
N ARG A 270 9.92 13.11 25.20
CA ARG A 270 11.24 12.87 25.81
C ARG A 270 11.21 13.11 27.32
N TYR A 271 10.61 14.20 27.77
CA TYR A 271 10.41 14.51 29.19
C TYR A 271 9.70 13.38 29.94
N ARG A 272 8.64 12.79 29.38
CA ARG A 272 7.93 11.66 30.01
C ARG A 272 8.83 10.44 30.25
N HIS A 273 9.88 10.27 29.45
CA HIS A 273 10.84 9.17 29.59
C HIS A 273 12.09 9.53 30.39
N THR A 274 12.56 10.78 30.33
CA THR A 274 13.83 11.21 30.93
C THR A 274 13.67 11.98 32.23
N GLY A 275 12.49 12.58 32.47
CA GLY A 275 12.26 13.53 33.56
C GLY A 275 13.01 14.86 33.43
N SER A 276 13.64 15.13 32.28
CA SER A 276 14.46 16.33 32.03
C SER A 276 13.60 17.60 32.01
N LYS A 277 13.85 18.54 32.92
CA LYS A 277 13.12 19.81 32.95
C LYS A 277 13.41 20.66 31.72
N GLU A 278 14.63 20.57 31.19
CA GLU A 278 15.02 21.25 29.95
C GLU A 278 14.14 20.81 28.78
N ASP A 279 13.76 19.54 28.72
CA ASP A 279 12.83 19.04 27.70
C ASP A 279 11.44 19.63 27.83
N LEU A 280 10.96 19.80 29.06
CA LEU A 280 9.65 20.40 29.29
C LEU A 280 9.65 21.89 28.92
N ASP A 281 10.71 22.62 29.25
CA ASP A 281 10.86 24.03 28.90
C ASP A 281 10.95 24.24 27.39
N MET A 282 11.73 23.39 26.70
CA MET A 282 11.78 23.38 25.24
C MET A 282 10.42 23.04 24.63
N ALA A 283 9.66 22.10 25.22
CA ALA A 283 8.32 21.77 24.74
C ALA A 283 7.38 22.98 24.79
N ILE A 284 7.36 23.68 25.93
CA ILE A 284 6.54 24.88 26.14
C ILE A 284 6.92 25.97 25.16
N GLN A 285 8.23 26.26 25.03
CA GLN A 285 8.72 27.30 24.15
C GLN A 285 8.32 27.07 22.68
N ARG A 286 8.41 25.82 22.18
CA ARG A 286 8.06 25.52 20.79
C ARG A 286 6.55 25.59 20.53
N LEU A 287 5.73 25.15 21.48
CA LEU A 287 4.28 25.29 21.40
C LEU A 287 3.82 26.75 21.45
N GLN A 288 4.48 27.59 22.26
CA GLN A 288 4.22 29.03 22.30
C GLN A 288 4.59 29.70 20.97
N ASN A 289 5.78 29.42 20.44
CA ASN A 289 6.20 29.97 19.14
C ASN A 289 5.25 29.56 17.99
N SER A 290 4.75 28.32 18.03
CA SER A 290 3.73 27.82 17.09
C SER A 290 2.44 28.63 17.19
N PHE A 291 1.94 28.83 18.41
CA PHE A 291 0.74 29.61 18.68
C PHE A 291 0.87 31.06 18.17
N ASP A 292 2.01 31.70 18.44
CA ASP A 292 2.28 33.07 18.00
C ASP A 292 2.35 33.18 16.46
N HIS A 293 2.92 32.17 15.78
CA HIS A 293 2.91 32.09 14.31
C HIS A 293 1.50 31.94 13.74
N THR A 294 0.61 31.22 14.41
CA THR A 294 -0.79 31.09 13.96
C THR A 294 -1.63 32.36 14.17
N GLN A 295 -1.29 33.20 15.16
CA GLN A 295 -1.99 34.47 15.37
C GLN A 295 -1.49 35.62 14.48
N SER A 296 -0.23 35.57 14.05
CA SER A 296 0.39 36.60 13.19
C SER A 296 0.13 36.38 11.69
N GLY A 297 -0.39 35.22 11.29
CA GLY A 297 -0.77 34.88 9.91
C GLY A 297 -2.26 35.00 9.58
N ALA A 298 -3.06 35.65 10.43
CA ALA A 298 -4.49 35.92 10.22
C ALA A 298 -4.74 37.37 9.74
#